data_AF-A0A1A3CJP3-F1
#
_entry.id   AF-A0A1A3CJP3-F1
#
_cell.length_a   1.000
_cell.length_b   1.000
_cell.length_c   1.000
_cell.angle_alpha   90.00
_cell.angle_beta   90.00
_cell.angle_gamma   90.00
#
_symmetry.space_group_name_H-M   'P 1'
#
loop_
_entity.id
_entity.type
_entity.pdbx_description
1 polymer ?
#
loop_
_entity_poly.entity_id
_entity_poly.type
_entity_poly.pdbx_seq_one_letter_code
_entity_poly.pdbx_strand_id
1 'polypeptide(L)'
;MLLTAAPVAAGAPGDVVVYTVTSDAPLAAVSYYDATGVLQVLNNQPVPWSVSFTSKDTSPSAVLSVAANPTGQKTTCTITVNGTVKDTQSKTESGEANLVQCIST
;
A
#
# COMPACT_ATOMS: atom_id res chain seq x y z
N MET A 1 -4.51 2.08 -24.55
CA MET A 1 -3.32 2.84 -24.07
C MET A 1 -3.14 2.48 -22.60
N LEU A 2 -2.40 1.41 -22.29
CA LEU A 2 -2.04 1.09 -20.90
C LEU A 2 -0.86 1.98 -20.54
N LEU A 3 -1.02 2.88 -19.57
CA LEU A 3 0.10 3.62 -19.00
C LEU A 3 0.91 2.64 -18.13
N THR A 4 2.00 2.10 -18.68
CA THR A 4 3.07 1.51 -17.88
C THR A 4 3.77 2.64 -17.14
N ALA A 5 3.32 2.95 -15.92
CA ALA A 5 4.10 3.75 -15.00
C ALA A 5 5.40 2.99 -14.69
N ALA A 6 6.54 3.63 -14.92
CA ALA A 6 7.84 3.07 -14.56
C ALA A 6 7.89 2.84 -13.04
N PRO A 7 8.42 1.70 -12.56
CA PRO A 7 8.69 1.53 -11.14
C PRO A 7 9.86 2.45 -10.78
N VAL A 8 9.59 3.51 -10.03
CA VAL A 8 10.64 4.30 -9.36
C VAL A 8 10.69 3.90 -7.85
N ALA A 9 11.74 4.33 -7.16
CA ALA A 9 12.29 3.73 -5.95
C ALA A 9 11.47 3.85 -4.65
N ALA A 10 11.37 2.74 -3.90
CA ALA A 10 11.05 2.80 -2.48
C ALA A 10 12.26 2.57 -1.60
N GLY A 11 12.44 3.51 -0.67
CA GLY A 11 13.11 3.27 0.59
C GLY A 11 14.47 2.58 0.48
N ALA A 12 15.54 3.34 0.30
CA ALA A 12 16.90 2.81 0.46
C ALA A 12 17.09 2.21 1.86
N PRO A 13 18.08 1.33 2.08
CA PRO A 13 18.40 0.84 3.42
C PRO A 13 18.59 2.01 4.39
N GLY A 14 17.85 2.00 5.50
CA GLY A 14 17.80 3.09 6.48
C GLY A 14 16.60 4.03 6.33
N ASP A 15 15.86 3.97 5.22
CA ASP A 15 14.66 4.78 5.04
C ASP A 15 13.51 4.28 5.91
N VAL A 16 12.77 5.23 6.49
CA VAL A 16 11.55 4.96 7.25
C VAL A 16 10.36 4.92 6.30
N VAL A 17 9.79 3.73 6.12
CA VAL A 17 8.61 3.50 5.28
C VAL A 17 7.38 3.43 6.18
N VAL A 18 6.33 4.14 5.79
CA VAL A 18 5.01 4.11 6.43
C VAL A 18 3.96 3.79 5.38
N TYR A 19 3.21 2.73 5.62
CA TYR A 19 2.02 2.39 4.86
C TYR A 19 0.79 2.80 5.65
N THR A 20 -0.15 3.44 4.99
CA THR A 20 -1.42 3.85 5.58
C THR A 20 -2.56 3.48 4.65
N VAL A 21 -3.63 2.95 5.23
CA VAL A 21 -4.83 2.57 4.51
C VAL A 21 -6.04 3.11 5.26
N THR A 22 -6.87 3.85 4.54
CA THR A 22 -8.20 4.27 5.00
C THR A 22 -9.24 3.66 4.07
N SER A 23 -10.36 3.23 4.64
CA SER A 23 -11.49 2.75 3.87
C SER A 23 -12.77 2.99 4.64
N ASP A 24 -13.87 3.18 3.92
CA ASP A 24 -15.21 3.28 4.51
C ASP A 24 -15.74 1.89 4.98
N ALA A 25 -14.99 0.82 4.77
CA ALA A 25 -15.34 -0.53 5.23
C ALA A 25 -14.10 -1.34 5.68
N PRO A 26 -14.30 -2.45 6.42
CA PRO A 26 -13.20 -3.31 6.84
C PRO A 26 -12.38 -3.86 5.66
N LEU A 27 -11.06 -4.01 5.87
CA LEU A 27 -10.16 -4.51 4.84
C LEU A 27 -10.26 -6.04 4.77
N ALA A 28 -10.41 -6.57 3.55
CA ALA A 28 -10.39 -8.00 3.27
C ALA A 28 -8.98 -8.56 3.42
N ALA A 29 -8.04 -7.88 2.77
CA ALA A 29 -6.64 -8.22 2.77
C ALA A 29 -5.78 -6.96 2.58
N VAL A 30 -4.65 -6.93 3.26
CA VAL A 30 -3.57 -5.96 3.06
C VAL A 30 -2.31 -6.75 2.79
N SER A 31 -1.69 -6.52 1.65
CA SER A 31 -0.43 -7.15 1.27
C SER A 31 0.64 -6.08 1.11
N TYR A 32 1.79 -6.29 1.75
CA TYR A 32 2.89 -5.32 1.74
C TYR A 32 4.24 -6.01 1.90
N TYR A 33 5.31 -5.38 1.40
CA TYR A 33 6.67 -5.82 1.71
C TYR A 33 7.17 -5.18 3.01
N ASP A 34 7.71 -5.99 3.91
CA ASP A 34 8.27 -5.53 5.18
C ASP A 34 9.72 -5.01 5.05
N ALA A 35 10.33 -4.67 6.19
CA ALA A 35 11.70 -4.17 6.28
C ALA A 35 12.76 -5.04 5.59
N THR A 36 12.48 -6.34 5.43
CA THR A 36 13.39 -7.33 4.83
C THR A 36 13.01 -7.70 3.40
N GLY A 37 12.07 -6.99 2.79
CA GLY A 37 11.59 -7.31 1.45
C GLY A 37 10.74 -8.58 1.39
N VAL A 38 10.22 -9.05 2.52
CA VAL A 38 9.33 -10.22 2.57
C VAL A 38 7.88 -9.77 2.43
N LEU A 39 7.14 -10.44 1.54
CA LEU A 39 5.72 -10.19 1.36
C LEU A 39 4.93 -10.67 2.58
N GLN A 40 4.27 -9.74 3.23
CA GLN A 40 3.32 -9.97 4.31
C GLN A 40 1.90 -9.86 3.75
N VAL A 41 1.02 -10.76 4.19
CA VAL A 41 -0.40 -10.75 3.85
C VAL A 41 -1.20 -10.82 5.14
N LEU A 42 -1.99 -9.79 5.40
CA LEU A 42 -2.84 -9.68 6.58
C LEU A 42 -4.31 -9.65 6.15
N ASN A 43 -5.16 -10.43 6.80
CA ASN A 43 -6.59 -10.47 6.51
C ASN A 43 -7.40 -9.80 7.62
N ASN A 44 -8.60 -9.33 7.26
CA ASN A 44 -9.59 -8.79 8.21
C ASN A 44 -9.04 -7.70 9.14
N GLN A 45 -8.22 -6.80 8.59
CA GLN A 45 -7.62 -5.71 9.36
C GLN A 45 -8.64 -4.61 9.64
N PRO A 46 -8.64 -4.01 10.86
CA PRO A 46 -9.48 -2.86 11.16
C PRO A 46 -9.02 -1.63 10.36
N VAL A 47 -9.94 -0.67 10.17
CA VAL A 47 -9.65 0.62 9.55
C VAL A 47 -9.75 1.77 10.57
N PRO A 48 -8.86 2.78 10.52
CA PRO A 48 -7.70 2.90 9.64
C PRO A 48 -6.58 1.91 10.01
N TRP A 49 -5.83 1.43 9.01
CA TRP A 49 -4.68 0.55 9.20
C TRP A 49 -3.39 1.29 8.86
N SER A 50 -2.32 1.04 9.62
CA SER A 50 -0.99 1.55 9.31
C SER A 50 0.12 0.67 9.86
N VAL A 51 1.25 0.62 9.17
CA VAL A 51 2.49 0.00 9.65
C VAL A 51 3.68 0.90 9.29
N SER A 52 4.66 0.98 10.21
CA SER A 52 5.91 1.69 10.00
C SER A 52 7.10 0.79 10.28
N PHE A 53 8.14 0.91 9.46
CA PHE A 53 9.38 0.17 9.63
C PHE A 53 10.53 0.87 8.93
N THR A 54 11.76 0.55 9.33
CA THR A 54 12.98 0.98 8.65
C THR A 54 13.38 -0.08 7.64
N SER A 55 13.51 0.31 6.36
CA SER A 55 13.97 -0.59 5.31
C SER A 55 15.38 -1.08 5.60
N LYS A 56 15.61 -2.38 5.47
CA LYS A 56 16.94 -3.02 5.53
C LYS A 56 17.39 -3.55 4.17
N ASP A 57 16.48 -3.56 3.21
CA ASP A 57 16.70 -4.12 1.90
C ASP A 57 17.00 -3.01 0.88
N THR A 58 17.80 -3.34 -0.14
CA THR A 58 18.06 -2.45 -1.29
C THR A 58 16.96 -2.52 -2.34
N SER A 59 15.89 -3.28 -2.08
CA SER A 59 14.79 -3.52 -3.01
C SER A 59 14.20 -2.20 -3.50
N PRO A 60 14.12 -2.00 -4.82
CA PRO A 60 13.80 -0.71 -5.40
C PRO A 60 12.30 -0.37 -5.34
N SER A 61 11.44 -1.13 -4.67
CA SER A 61 9.98 -0.89 -4.75
C SER A 61 9.22 -1.41 -3.54
N ALA A 62 8.48 -0.51 -2.90
CA ALA A 62 7.54 -0.78 -1.83
C ALA A 62 6.18 -0.79 -2.49
N VAL A 63 5.54 -1.94 -2.40
CA VAL A 63 4.22 -2.18 -2.96
C VAL A 63 3.28 -2.41 -1.79
N LEU A 64 2.18 -1.68 -1.80
CA LEU A 64 1.08 -1.83 -0.87
C LEU A 64 -0.17 -2.13 -1.69
N SER A 65 -0.68 -3.35 -1.56
CA SER A 65 -1.92 -3.78 -2.22
C SER A 65 -3.00 -4.00 -1.17
N VAL A 66 -4.16 -3.40 -1.39
CA VAL A 66 -5.28 -3.45 -0.45
C VAL A 66 -6.52 -3.94 -1.18
N ALA A 67 -7.14 -4.96 -0.61
CA ALA A 67 -8.46 -5.43 -0.96
C ALA A 67 -9.45 -5.03 0.13
N ALA A 68 -10.51 -4.30 -0.22
CA ALA A 68 -11.58 -3.93 0.71
C ALA A 68 -12.85 -4.78 0.47
N ASN A 69 -13.55 -5.12 1.56
CA ASN A 69 -14.85 -5.83 1.54
C ASN A 69 -16.00 -4.86 1.88
N PRO A 70 -17.20 -4.91 1.25
CA PRO A 70 -17.53 -5.18 -0.15
C PRO A 70 -17.77 -3.87 -0.95
N THR A 71 -18.30 -3.99 -2.16
CA THR A 71 -18.34 -3.03 -3.27
C THR A 71 -18.93 -1.65 -2.98
N GLY A 72 -18.34 -0.59 -3.54
CA GLY A 72 -18.86 0.79 -3.52
C GLY A 72 -18.20 1.74 -2.51
N GLN A 73 -17.35 1.22 -1.63
CA GLN A 73 -16.65 2.01 -0.60
C GLN A 73 -15.36 2.62 -1.15
N LYS A 74 -15.00 3.82 -0.69
CA LYS A 74 -13.72 4.42 -1.07
C LYS A 74 -12.62 3.80 -0.22
N THR A 75 -11.59 3.28 -0.89
CA THR A 75 -10.36 2.84 -0.24
C THR A 75 -9.22 3.68 -0.73
N THR A 76 -8.44 4.23 0.20
CA THR A 76 -7.25 5.02 -0.06
C THR A 76 -6.06 4.32 0.56
N CYS A 77 -5.01 4.12 -0.22
CA CYS A 77 -3.69 3.74 0.28
C CYS A 77 -2.74 4.93 0.13
N THR A 78 -1.76 5.00 1.03
CA THR A 78 -0.68 5.98 0.99
C THR A 78 0.61 5.30 1.41
N ILE A 79 1.69 5.58 0.68
CA ILE A 79 3.05 5.21 1.06
C ILE A 79 3.85 6.48 1.32
N THR A 80 4.51 6.53 2.48
CA THR A 80 5.40 7.62 2.87
C THR A 80 6.79 7.05 3.13
N VAL A 81 7.83 7.72 2.63
CA VAL A 81 9.24 7.35 2.84
C VAL A 81 9.95 8.57 3.42
N ASN A 82 10.60 8.43 4.58
CA ASN A 82 11.25 9.52 5.31
C ASN A 82 10.35 10.74 5.51
N GLY A 83 9.06 10.50 5.81
CA GLY A 83 8.06 11.56 5.97
C GLY A 83 7.56 12.19 4.66
N THR A 84 8.10 11.81 3.51
CA THR A 84 7.65 12.28 2.19
C THR A 84 6.67 11.30 1.59
N VAL A 85 5.46 11.77 1.23
CA VAL A 85 4.48 10.96 0.51
C VAL A 85 5.04 10.61 -0.86
N LYS A 86 5.19 9.31 -1.12
CA LYS A 86 5.68 8.77 -2.40
C LYS A 86 4.56 8.45 -3.35
N ASP A 87 3.47 7.91 -2.81
CA ASP A 87 2.30 7.58 -3.61
C ASP A 87 1.05 7.62 -2.75
N THR A 88 -0.07 7.97 -3.38
CA THR A 88 -1.40 7.92 -2.79
C THR A 88 -2.39 7.60 -3.88
N GLN A 89 -3.07 6.46 -3.73
CA GLN A 89 -4.08 5.99 -4.66
C GLN A 89 -5.40 5.86 -3.93
N SER A 90 -6.47 6.23 -4.60
CA SER A 90 -7.83 6.09 -4.08
C SER A 90 -8.70 5.44 -5.13
N LYS A 91 -9.48 4.45 -4.72
CA LYS A 91 -10.41 3.77 -5.60
C LYS A 91 -11.77 3.65 -4.94
N THR A 92 -12.79 3.96 -5.71
CA THR A 92 -14.19 3.73 -5.36
C THR A 92 -14.74 2.88 -6.48
N GLU A 93 -14.88 1.58 -6.24
CA GLU A 93 -15.30 0.65 -7.29
C GLU A 93 -16.49 -0.20 -6.82
N SER A 94 -17.52 -0.24 -7.66
CA SER A 94 -18.66 -1.14 -7.53
C SER A 94 -18.41 -2.39 -8.38
N GLY A 95 -17.92 -3.47 -7.77
CA GLY A 95 -17.61 -4.72 -8.46
C GLY A 95 -16.68 -5.63 -7.65
N GLU A 96 -16.57 -6.90 -8.06
CA GLU A 96 -16.06 -8.05 -7.27
C GLU A 96 -14.59 -7.99 -6.81
N ALA A 97 -13.86 -6.89 -7.04
CA ALA A 97 -12.53 -6.67 -6.50
C ALA A 97 -12.19 -5.17 -6.37
N ASN A 98 -12.54 -4.54 -5.23
CA ASN A 98 -12.06 -3.20 -4.90
C ASN A 98 -10.58 -3.28 -4.45
N LEU A 99 -9.71 -3.44 -5.44
CA LEU A 99 -8.26 -3.48 -5.29
C LEU A 99 -7.67 -2.11 -5.56
N VAL A 100 -7.05 -1.52 -4.55
CA VAL A 100 -6.20 -0.34 -4.68
C VAL A 100 -4.75 -0.74 -4.41
N GLN A 101 -3.85 -0.26 -5.25
CA GLN A 101 -2.43 -0.55 -5.16
C GLN A 101 -1.66 0.76 -5.14
N CYS A 102 -0.80 0.92 -4.14
CA CYS A 102 0.17 2.00 -4.08
C CYS A 102 1.57 1.44 -4.32
N ILE A 103 2.39 2.21 -5.02
CA ILE A 103 3.77 1.86 -5.33
C ILE A 103 4.63 3.07 -5.03
N SER A 104 5.57 2.91 -4.09
CA SER A 104 6.45 4.01 -3.70
C SER A 104 7.51 4.18 -4.76
N THR A 105 7.19 5.19 -5.56
CA THR A 105 7.90 5.86 -6.63
C THR A 105 9.25 6.52 -6.26
#